data_AF-A0AAV3M2C5-F1
#
_entry.id   AF-A0AAV3M2C5-F1
#
_cell.length_a   1.000
_cell.length_b   1.000
_cell.length_c   1.000
_cell.angle_alpha   90.00
_cell.angle_beta   90.00
_cell.angle_gamma   90.00
#
_symmetry.space_group_name_H-M   'P 1'
#
loop_
_entity.id
_entity.type
_entity.pdbx_description
1 polymer ?
#
loop_
_entity_poly.entity_id
_entity_poly.type
_entity_poly.pdbx_seq_one_letter_code
_entity_poly.pdbx_strand_id
1 'polypeptide(L)'
;MEKVITVCPYCASGCKINLKVENGKIIGAEGANGHTNEGELCLKGYYGWDFIHDTKILTPRLKNPMIRRQRGGKLEVVSWEEAIEFASSRLLAIKEKYGPKAIMTTGSSRGPGNEANFVMQKFVRAAVGSNNIDCCARV
;
A
#
# COMPACT_ATOMS: atom_id res chain seq x y z
N MET A 1 -12.72 24.81 5.96
CA MET A 1 -11.73 23.77 6.27
C MET A 1 -12.42 22.58 6.91
N GLU A 2 -12.42 21.44 6.21
CA GLU A 2 -12.95 20.16 6.68
C GLU A 2 -11.90 19.42 7.53
N LYS A 3 -12.35 18.61 8.49
CA LYS A 3 -11.47 17.69 9.23
C LYS A 3 -11.87 16.25 8.91
N VAL A 4 -10.94 15.49 8.33
CA VAL A 4 -11.13 14.07 8.01
C VAL A 4 -10.37 13.24 9.03
N ILE A 5 -11.08 12.39 9.76
CA ILE A 5 -10.47 11.52 10.77
C ILE A 5 -9.76 10.34 10.11
N THR A 6 -8.55 10.03 10.58
CA THR A 6 -7.77 8.86 10.14
C THR A 6 -6.92 8.29 11.27
N VAL A 7 -6.18 7.21 11.00
CA VAL A 7 -5.20 6.60 11.91
C VAL A 7 -3.80 6.82 11.36
N CYS A 8 -2.85 7.13 12.25
CA CYS A 8 -1.45 7.36 11.91
C CYS A 8 -0.81 6.16 11.17
N PRO A 9 -0.17 6.35 9.99
CA PRO A 9 0.35 5.26 9.15
C PRO A 9 1.78 4.81 9.53
N TYR A 10 2.27 5.19 10.72
CA TYR A 10 3.66 5.02 11.14
C TYR A 10 3.86 3.80 12.04
N CYS A 11 3.78 3.99 13.36
CA CYS A 11 3.99 2.94 14.37
C CYS A 11 2.64 2.39 14.87
N ALA A 12 2.70 1.31 15.65
CA ALA A 12 1.52 0.60 16.15
C ALA A 12 0.74 1.32 17.28
N SER A 13 1.19 2.49 17.75
CA SER A 13 0.45 3.26 18.77
C SER A 13 -0.98 3.60 18.37
N GLY A 14 -1.31 3.61 17.06
CA GLY A 14 -2.69 3.72 16.60
C GLY A 14 -3.33 5.10 16.81
N CYS A 15 -2.53 6.15 16.92
CA CYS A 15 -3.00 7.51 17.19
C CYS A 15 -4.04 7.97 16.15
N LYS A 16 -5.14 8.57 16.61
CA LYS A 16 -6.14 9.20 15.74
C LYS A 16 -5.69 10.61 15.34
N ILE A 17 -5.85 10.94 14.07
CA ILE A 17 -5.44 12.20 13.46
C ILE A 17 -6.66 12.84 12.81
N ASN A 18 -6.83 14.15 13.00
CA ASN A 18 -7.67 14.98 12.14
C ASN A 18 -6.80 15.59 11.04
N LEU A 19 -6.94 15.12 9.81
CA LEU A 19 -6.35 15.77 8.65
C LEU A 19 -7.20 16.99 8.29
N LYS A 20 -6.57 18.16 8.24
CA LYS A 20 -7.21 19.41 7.82
C LYS A 20 -7.21 19.46 6.30
N VAL A 21 -8.39 19.53 5.70
CA VAL A 21 -8.57 19.52 4.24
C VAL A 21 -9.18 20.83 3.79
N GLU A 22 -8.57 21.42 2.77
CA GLU A 22 -9.04 22.62 2.10
C GLU A 22 -8.80 22.51 0.59
N ASN A 23 -9.82 22.83 -0.20
CA ASN A 23 -9.78 22.76 -1.67
C ASN A 23 -9.27 21.40 -2.20
N GLY A 24 -9.71 20.31 -1.57
CA GLY A 24 -9.33 18.93 -1.93
C GLY A 24 -7.89 18.55 -1.59
N LYS A 25 -7.15 19.36 -0.81
CA LYS A 25 -5.78 19.10 -0.40
C LYS A 25 -5.66 19.08 1.12
N ILE A 26 -4.79 18.22 1.63
CA ILE A 26 -4.45 18.22 3.05
C ILE A 26 -3.55 19.43 3.30
N ILE A 27 -3.87 20.25 4.29
CA ILE A 27 -3.09 21.45 4.64
C ILE A 27 -2.45 21.36 6.03
N GLY A 28 -2.82 20.33 6.80
CA GLY A 28 -2.27 20.10 8.12
C GLY A 28 -2.80 18.81 8.76
N ALA A 29 -2.19 18.45 9.89
CA ALA A 29 -2.64 17.38 10.75
C ALA A 29 -2.67 17.90 12.19
N GLU A 30 -3.63 17.45 12.97
CA GLU A 30 -3.65 17.64 14.42
C GLU A 30 -4.16 16.36 15.09
N GLY A 31 -3.85 16.17 16.37
CA GLY A 31 -4.33 15.01 17.10
C GLY A 31 -5.85 15.06 17.26
N ALA A 32 -6.49 13.92 16.99
CA ALA A 32 -7.87 13.70 17.35
C ALA A 32 -7.93 12.99 18.71
N ASN A 33 -9.09 13.06 19.38
CA ASN A 33 -9.33 12.37 20.64
C ASN A 33 -9.47 10.85 20.43
N GLY A 34 -8.34 10.18 20.19
CA GLY A 34 -8.25 8.73 20.03
C GLY A 34 -7.95 8.05 21.35
N HIS A 35 -8.37 6.79 21.47
CA HIS A 35 -8.20 6.01 22.69
C HIS A 35 -6.76 5.91 23.20
N THR A 36 -5.78 5.88 22.29
CA THR A 36 -4.36 5.69 22.66
C THR A 36 -3.56 6.98 22.74
N ASN A 37 -4.09 8.08 22.20
CA ASN A 37 -3.32 9.32 22.05
C ASN A 37 -4.02 10.56 22.62
N GLU A 38 -5.32 10.50 22.90
CA GLU A 38 -6.08 11.54 23.64
C GLU A 38 -5.86 12.98 23.12
N GLY A 39 -5.65 13.15 21.82
CA GLY A 39 -5.38 14.46 21.20
C GLY A 39 -3.90 14.78 20.93
N GLU A 40 -2.98 13.95 21.41
CA GLU A 40 -1.54 14.14 21.24
C GLU A 40 -0.97 13.42 20.02
N LEU A 41 0.08 13.98 19.40
CA LEU A 41 0.83 13.36 18.32
C LEU A 41 2.34 13.61 18.47
N CYS A 42 3.14 12.60 18.15
CA CYS A 42 4.58 12.80 17.97
C CYS A 42 4.89 13.49 16.62
N LEU A 43 6.15 13.88 16.41
CA LEU A 43 6.63 14.55 15.21
C LEU A 43 6.18 13.88 13.89
N LYS A 44 6.23 12.54 13.84
CA LYS A 44 5.85 11.76 12.65
C LYS A 44 4.35 11.91 12.32
N GLY A 45 3.49 11.88 13.33
CA GLY A 45 2.04 12.03 13.14
C GLY A 45 1.67 13.46 12.75
N TYR A 46 2.37 14.45 13.30
CA TYR A 46 2.07 15.86 13.08
C TYR A 46 2.57 16.38 11.72
N TYR A 47 3.78 15.99 11.29
CA TYR A 47 4.40 16.51 10.05
C TYR A 47 4.46 15.50 8.90
N GLY A 48 4.40 14.20 9.19
CA GLY A 48 4.69 13.14 8.21
C GLY A 48 3.53 12.79 7.27
N TRP A 49 2.70 13.73 6.85
CA TRP A 49 1.57 13.47 5.94
C TRP A 49 1.81 14.01 4.52
N ASP A 50 2.79 14.90 4.34
CA ASP A 50 3.03 15.65 3.12
C ASP A 50 3.53 14.78 1.93
N PHE A 51 4.07 13.59 2.21
CA PHE A 51 4.46 12.60 1.18
C PHE A 51 3.31 12.24 0.24
N ILE A 52 2.06 12.48 0.65
CA ILE A 52 0.86 12.31 -0.17
C ILE A 52 0.94 13.19 -1.43
N HIS A 53 1.58 14.35 -1.33
CA HIS A 53 1.65 15.38 -2.38
C HIS A 53 2.79 15.21 -3.39
N ASP A 54 3.46 14.05 -3.44
CA ASP A 54 4.56 13.81 -4.39
C ASP A 54 5.66 14.87 -4.28
N THR A 55 6.17 15.08 -3.06
CA THR A 55 7.18 16.13 -2.75
C THR A 55 8.49 15.96 -3.52
N LYS A 56 8.79 14.74 -3.99
CA LYS A 56 10.02 14.35 -4.70
C LYS A 56 11.31 14.68 -3.94
N ILE A 57 11.24 14.92 -2.62
CA ILE A 57 12.42 15.15 -1.78
C ILE A 57 13.36 13.93 -1.82
N LEU A 58 12.79 12.72 -1.80
CA LEU A 58 13.55 11.48 -1.87
C LEU A 58 13.23 10.66 -3.14
N THR A 59 11.96 10.42 -3.42
CA THR A 59 11.52 9.63 -4.56
C THR A 59 10.18 10.15 -5.09
N PRO A 60 9.96 10.16 -6.41
CA PRO A 60 8.64 10.43 -6.96
C PRO A 60 7.65 9.33 -6.57
N ARG A 61 6.39 9.70 -6.41
CA ARG A 61 5.26 8.77 -6.27
C ARG A 61 5.03 8.04 -7.59
N LEU A 62 4.65 6.76 -7.51
CA LEU A 62 4.23 5.98 -8.67
C LEU A 62 2.89 6.54 -9.20
N LYS A 63 2.85 6.84 -10.51
CA LYS A 63 1.67 7.43 -11.17
C LYS A 63 1.05 6.51 -12.21
N ASN A 64 1.84 5.62 -12.80
CA ASN A 64 1.40 4.71 -13.85
C ASN A 64 1.90 3.29 -13.58
N PRO A 65 1.17 2.26 -14.04
CA PRO A 65 1.69 0.91 -14.16
C PRO A 65 2.92 0.88 -15.08
N MET A 66 3.84 -0.07 -14.83
CA MET A 66 5.04 -0.23 -15.63
C MET A 66 5.41 -1.70 -15.82
N ILE A 67 5.94 -2.05 -16.99
CA ILE A 67 6.48 -3.38 -17.28
C ILE A 67 7.95 -3.25 -17.69
N ARG A 68 8.78 -4.20 -17.26
CA ARG A 68 10.14 -4.39 -17.76
C ARG A 68 10.16 -5.62 -18.66
N ARG A 69 10.21 -5.43 -19.97
CA ARG A 69 10.09 -6.53 -20.96
C ARG A 69 11.32 -7.44 -21.02
N GLN A 70 12.51 -6.88 -20.77
CA GLN A 70 13.77 -7.61 -20.79
C GLN A 70 14.53 -7.40 -19.47
N ARG A 71 15.12 -8.46 -18.92
CA ARG A 71 15.99 -8.36 -17.74
C ARG A 71 17.16 -7.40 -18.04
N GLY A 72 17.35 -6.41 -17.18
CA GLY A 72 18.33 -5.34 -17.39
C GLY A 72 17.86 -4.19 -18.30
N GLY A 73 16.70 -4.32 -18.97
CA GLY A 73 16.07 -3.24 -19.74
C GLY A 73 15.40 -2.19 -18.85
N LYS A 74 14.73 -1.19 -19.44
CA LYS A 74 14.04 -0.12 -18.69
C LYS A 74 12.64 -0.54 -18.23
N LEU A 75 12.12 0.15 -17.20
CA LEU A 75 10.69 0.11 -16.88
C LEU A 75 9.98 1.08 -17.83
N GLU A 76 8.96 0.59 -18.51
CA GLU A 76 8.18 1.35 -19.48
C GLU A 76 6.75 1.51 -18.96
N VAL A 77 6.19 2.70 -19.10
CA VAL A 77 4.81 3.01 -18.71
C VAL A 77 3.86 2.27 -19.64
N VAL A 78 2.87 1.60 -19.05
CA VAL A 78 1.84 0.83 -19.75
C VAL A 78 0.45 1.15 -19.19
N SER A 79 -0.60 0.73 -19.90
CA SER A 79 -1.97 0.88 -19.41
C SER A 79 -2.28 -0.10 -18.26
N TRP A 80 -3.38 0.13 -17.54
CA TRP A 80 -3.84 -0.79 -16.50
C TRP A 80 -4.24 -2.14 -17.08
N GLU A 81 -4.92 -2.16 -18.21
CA GLU A 81 -5.36 -3.36 -18.91
C GLU A 81 -4.14 -4.22 -19.29
N GLU A 82 -3.11 -3.61 -19.88
CA GLU A 82 -1.87 -4.30 -20.24
C GLU A 82 -1.13 -4.84 -19.01
N ALA A 83 -1.04 -4.06 -17.93
CA ALA A 83 -0.38 -4.47 -16.70
C ALA A 83 -1.09 -5.65 -16.02
N ILE A 84 -2.42 -5.60 -15.92
CA ILE A 84 -3.23 -6.65 -15.29
C ILE A 84 -3.17 -7.92 -16.13
N GLU A 85 -3.33 -7.82 -17.45
CA GLU A 85 -3.26 -8.98 -18.36
C GLU A 85 -1.86 -9.61 -18.37
N PHE A 86 -0.81 -8.80 -18.34
CA PHE A 86 0.54 -9.31 -18.24
C PHE A 86 0.77 -10.05 -16.91
N ALA A 87 0.31 -9.50 -15.79
CA ALA A 87 0.46 -10.14 -14.49
C ALA A 87 -0.35 -11.44 -14.39
N SER A 88 -1.64 -11.42 -14.80
CA SER A 88 -2.53 -12.58 -14.74
C SER A 88 -2.01 -13.72 -15.62
N SER A 89 -1.66 -13.45 -16.88
CA SER A 89 -1.15 -14.46 -17.83
C SER A 89 0.15 -15.10 -17.35
N ARG A 90 1.06 -14.32 -16.76
CA ARG A 90 2.31 -14.86 -16.19
C ARG A 90 2.08 -15.71 -14.95
N LEU A 91 1.20 -15.27 -14.05
CA LEU A 91 0.85 -16.06 -12.86
C LEU A 91 0.16 -17.37 -13.23
N LEU A 92 -0.76 -17.36 -14.21
CA LEU A 92 -1.40 -18.57 -14.72
C LEU A 92 -0.38 -19.53 -15.34
N ALA A 93 0.47 -19.05 -16.24
CA ALA A 93 1.50 -19.88 -16.87
C ALA A 93 2.47 -20.51 -15.86
N ILE A 94 2.86 -19.76 -14.81
CA ILE A 94 3.72 -20.28 -13.73
C ILE A 94 2.96 -21.33 -12.92
N LYS A 95 1.69 -21.08 -12.57
CA LYS A 95 0.84 -22.00 -11.81
C LYS A 95 0.63 -23.32 -12.58
N GLU A 96 0.35 -23.25 -13.87
CA GLU A 96 0.15 -24.44 -14.72
C GLU A 96 1.45 -25.26 -14.86
N LYS A 97 2.58 -24.58 -15.04
CA LYS A 97 3.86 -25.26 -15.29
C LYS A 97 4.52 -25.83 -14.03
N TYR A 98 4.44 -25.11 -12.90
CA TYR A 98 5.19 -25.42 -11.68
C TYR A 98 4.31 -25.66 -10.44
N GLY A 99 2.99 -25.58 -10.60
CA GLY A 99 2.04 -25.69 -9.50
C GLY A 99 1.85 -24.39 -8.70
N PRO A 100 0.79 -24.30 -7.89
CA PRO A 100 0.43 -23.07 -7.19
C PRO A 100 1.42 -22.67 -6.09
N LYS A 101 2.19 -23.62 -5.55
CA LYS A 101 3.24 -23.37 -4.55
C LYS A 101 4.50 -22.72 -5.12
N ALA A 102 4.60 -22.54 -6.45
CA ALA A 102 5.69 -21.80 -7.07
C ALA A 102 5.51 -20.27 -7.01
N ILE A 103 4.33 -19.80 -6.59
CA ILE A 103 4.01 -18.37 -6.46
C ILE A 103 4.07 -17.98 -4.98
N MET A 104 4.74 -16.88 -4.68
CA MET A 104 4.78 -16.25 -3.36
C MET A 104 4.16 -14.86 -3.45
N THR A 105 3.43 -14.48 -2.42
CA THR A 105 2.82 -13.15 -2.29
C THR A 105 3.10 -12.58 -0.91
N THR A 106 2.86 -11.28 -0.75
CA THR A 106 3.04 -10.61 0.54
C THR A 106 1.83 -9.75 0.88
N GLY A 107 1.46 -9.75 2.15
CA GLY A 107 0.68 -8.68 2.75
C GLY A 107 1.51 -7.41 2.96
N SER A 108 0.89 -6.38 3.54
CA SER A 108 1.56 -5.11 3.88
C SER A 108 1.04 -4.56 5.21
N SER A 109 1.95 -4.35 6.15
CA SER A 109 1.65 -3.83 7.50
C SER A 109 1.61 -2.30 7.57
N ARG A 110 1.36 -1.62 6.44
CA ARG A 110 1.38 -0.15 6.31
C ARG A 110 -0.01 0.38 5.95
N GLY A 111 -0.06 1.45 5.15
CA GLY A 111 -1.29 2.14 4.78
C GLY A 111 -2.39 1.36 4.02
N PRO A 112 -2.19 0.16 3.42
CA PRO A 112 -3.27 -0.52 2.71
C PRO A 112 -4.47 -0.97 3.56
N GLY A 113 -4.30 -1.09 4.88
CA GLY A 113 -5.37 -1.55 5.78
C GLY A 113 -5.53 -3.06 5.86
N ASN A 114 -6.43 -3.52 6.73
CA ASN A 114 -6.66 -4.94 7.01
C ASN A 114 -7.37 -5.63 5.84
N GLU A 115 -8.28 -4.91 5.20
CA GLU A 115 -9.13 -5.38 4.12
C GLU A 115 -8.30 -5.78 2.90
N ALA A 116 -7.29 -4.97 2.53
CA ALA A 116 -6.37 -5.29 1.44
C ALA A 116 -5.56 -6.57 1.73
N ASN A 117 -5.13 -6.76 2.98
CA ASN A 117 -4.45 -7.98 3.41
C ASN A 117 -5.39 -9.20 3.37
N PHE A 118 -6.65 -9.03 3.77
CA PHE A 118 -7.67 -10.05 3.65
C PHE A 118 -7.94 -10.44 2.19
N VAL A 119 -8.01 -9.47 1.28
CA VAL A 119 -8.16 -9.73 -0.15
C VAL A 119 -6.94 -10.47 -0.71
N MET A 120 -5.72 -10.06 -0.33
CA MET A 120 -4.49 -10.72 -0.77
C MET A 120 -4.44 -12.19 -0.32
N GLN A 121 -4.71 -12.49 0.95
CA GLN A 121 -4.71 -13.88 1.41
C GLN A 121 -5.80 -14.71 0.73
N LYS A 122 -6.96 -14.11 0.44
CA LYS A 122 -8.06 -14.78 -0.26
C LYS A 122 -7.68 -15.08 -1.71
N PHE A 123 -7.05 -14.14 -2.41
CA PHE A 123 -6.54 -14.35 -3.77
C PHE A 123 -5.57 -15.54 -3.81
N VAL A 124 -4.63 -15.61 -2.87
CA VAL A 124 -3.62 -16.67 -2.82
C VAL A 124 -4.23 -18.03 -2.54
N ARG A 125 -5.14 -18.09 -1.57
CA ARG A 125 -5.75 -19.37 -1.16
C ARG A 125 -6.82 -19.86 -2.13
N ALA A 126 -7.70 -18.97 -2.57
CA ALA A 126 -8.86 -19.34 -3.38
C ALA A 126 -8.58 -19.30 -4.89
N ALA A 127 -7.84 -18.30 -5.39
CA ALA A 127 -7.58 -18.16 -6.83
C ALA A 127 -6.27 -18.83 -7.25
N VAL A 128 -5.18 -18.59 -6.51
CA VAL A 128 -3.89 -19.24 -6.80
C VAL A 128 -3.92 -20.70 -6.35
N GLY A 129 -4.43 -21.00 -5.16
CA GLY A 129 -4.50 -22.38 -4.62
C GLY A 129 -3.28 -22.74 -3.77
N SER A 130 -2.70 -21.77 -3.05
CA SER A 130 -1.56 -21.98 -2.16
C SER A 130 -1.74 -21.27 -0.82
N ASN A 131 -0.84 -21.51 0.13
CA ASN A 131 -0.75 -20.77 1.40
C ASN A 131 0.47 -19.85 1.44
N ASN A 132 1.10 -19.59 0.29
CA ASN A 132 2.32 -18.81 0.19
C ASN A 132 2.02 -17.31 0.25
N ILE A 133 1.66 -16.86 1.45
CA ILE A 133 1.48 -15.46 1.79
C ILE A 133 2.12 -15.17 3.14
N ASP A 134 2.81 -14.05 3.22
CA ASP A 134 3.51 -13.62 4.43
C ASP A 134 3.59 -12.08 4.54
N CYS A 135 4.06 -11.53 5.64
CA CYS A 135 4.27 -10.08 5.79
C CYS A 135 5.61 -9.75 6.48
N CYS A 136 6.00 -8.48 6.46
CA CYS A 136 7.28 -8.04 7.02
C CYS A 136 7.41 -8.22 8.54
N ALA A 137 6.31 -8.44 9.27
CA ALA A 137 6.29 -8.54 10.74
C ALA A 137 6.79 -9.90 11.27
N ARG A 138 7.41 -10.74 10.44
CA ARG A 138 8.03 -12.02 10.84
C ARG A 138 9.53 -11.90 11.18
N VAL A 139 10.04 -10.67 11.35
CA VAL A 139 11.41 -10.37 11.84
C VAL A 139 11.32 -9.67 13.18
#